data_AF-A0AAT9PI33-F1
#
_entry.id   AF-A0AAT9PI33-F1
#
_cell.length_a   1.000
_cell.length_b   1.000
_cell.length_c   1.000
_cell.angle_alpha   90.00
_cell.angle_beta   90.00
_cell.angle_gamma   90.00
#
_symmetry.space_group_name_H-M   'P 1'
#
loop_
_entity.id
_entity.type
_entity.pdbx_description
1 polymer ?
#
loop_
_entity_poly.entity_id
_entity_poly.type
_entity_poly.pdbx_seq_one_letter_code
_entity_poly.pdbx_strand_id
1 'polypeptide(L)' 'MTKVSYSGLKYGKSDVEIKLLVDIQNDWFEVTHTKEVSQVINKSTGKYIIVNRNTLKCEFVS' A
#
# COMPACT_ATOMS: atom_id res chain seq x y z
N MET A 1 15.84 9.18 -5.76
CA MET A 1 15.27 7.81 -5.75
C MET A 1 13.77 7.94 -5.78
N THR A 2 13.10 7.39 -6.78
CA THR A 2 11.64 7.52 -6.93
C THR A 2 10.94 6.59 -5.95
N LYS A 3 10.23 7.16 -4.98
CA LYS A 3 9.42 6.39 -4.04
C LYS A 3 7.94 6.51 -4.38
N VAL A 4 7.18 5.49 -4.03
CA VAL A 4 5.72 5.50 -4.09
C VAL A 4 5.16 5.30 -2.69
N SER A 5 4.22 6.16 -2.34
CA SER A 5 3.41 6.08 -1.14
C SER A 5 2.09 5.41 -1.47
N TYR A 6 1.87 4.22 -0.94
CA TYR A 6 0.54 3.59 -0.91
C TYR A 6 -0.12 3.89 0.43
N SER A 7 -1.33 4.45 0.43
CA SER A 7 -2.10 4.66 1.66
C SER A 7 -3.57 4.30 1.50
N GLY A 8 -4.30 4.17 2.60
CA GLY A 8 -5.74 3.95 2.61
C GLY A 8 -6.27 3.60 3.99
N LEU A 9 -7.60 3.49 4.11
CA LEU A 9 -8.25 3.12 5.38
C LEU A 9 -8.08 1.63 5.64
N LYS A 10 -7.57 1.28 6.83
CA LYS A 10 -7.31 -0.09 7.25
C LYS A 10 -8.60 -0.92 7.21
N TYR A 11 -8.55 -2.06 6.53
CA TYR A 11 -9.69 -2.97 6.51
C TYR A 11 -9.99 -3.51 7.93
N GLY A 12 -11.27 -3.56 8.30
CA GLY A 12 -11.74 -4.01 9.61
C GLY A 12 -11.61 -3.00 10.76
N LYS A 13 -11.09 -1.79 10.52
CA LYS A 13 -11.13 -0.68 11.49
C LYS A 13 -11.62 0.59 10.82
N SER A 14 -12.68 1.19 11.35
CA SER A 14 -13.13 2.51 10.90
C SER A 14 -12.05 3.56 11.18
N ASP A 15 -11.79 4.41 10.17
CA ASP A 15 -11.03 5.67 10.28
C ASP A 15 -9.54 5.60 10.66
N VAL A 16 -8.89 4.44 10.50
CA VAL A 16 -7.42 4.35 10.63
C VAL A 16 -6.77 4.34 9.26
N GLU A 17 -6.13 5.44 8.86
CA GLU A 17 -5.29 5.46 7.66
C GLU A 17 -3.95 4.79 7.92
N ILE A 18 -3.54 3.87 7.02
CA ILE A 18 -2.23 3.22 7.05
C ILE A 18 -1.51 3.45 5.73
N LYS A 19 -0.17 3.43 5.77
CA LYS A 19 0.69 3.73 4.63
C LYS A 19 1.86 2.76 4.52
N LEU A 20 2.26 2.47 3.29
CA LEU A 20 3.48 1.77 2.93
C LEU A 20 4.26 2.58 1.89
N LEU A 21 5.54 2.82 2.16
CA LEU A 21 6.47 3.40 1.21
C LEU A 21 7.26 2.29 0.54
N VAL A 22 7.39 2.37 -0.78
CA VAL A 22 8.22 1.48 -1.59
C VAL A 22 9.14 2.30 -2.49
N ASP A 23 10.35 1.82 -2.70
CA ASP A 23 11.28 2.35 -3.68
C ASP A 23 11.12 1.60 -5.01
N ILE A 24 10.73 2.29 -6.08
CA ILE A 24 10.42 1.63 -7.37
C ILE A 24 11.65 0.96 -7.97
N GLN A 25 12.85 1.50 -7.72
CA GLN A 25 14.08 1.00 -8.35
C GLN A 25 14.70 -0.15 -7.56
N ASN A 26 14.44 -0.21 -6.26
CA ASN A 26 15.14 -1.12 -5.35
C ASN A 26 14.23 -2.18 -4.70
N ASP A 27 12.92 -1.94 -4.62
CA ASP A 27 11.99 -2.85 -3.96
C ASP A 27 11.23 -3.71 -4.96
N TRP A 28 11.10 -4.99 -4.64
CA TRP A 28 10.03 -5.80 -5.20
C TRP A 28 8.77 -5.57 -4.38
N PHE A 29 7.77 -4.93 -4.98
CA PHE A 29 6.44 -4.82 -4.42
C PHE A 29 5.36 -5.41 -5.32
N GLU A 30 4.24 -5.79 -4.72
CA GLU A 30 3.07 -6.33 -5.41
C GLU A 30 1.82 -5.67 -4.83
N VAL A 31 0.87 -5.36 -5.72
CA VAL A 31 -0.45 -4.84 -5.36
C VAL A 31 -1.49 -5.85 -5.80
N THR A 32 -2.30 -6.34 -4.86
CA THR A 32 -3.35 -7.33 -5.10
C THR A 32 -4.69 -6.76 -4.71
N HIS A 33 -5.73 -7.02 -5.50
CA HIS A 33 -7.08 -6.54 -5.24
C HIS A 33 -8.08 -7.68 -5.13
N THR A 34 -9.02 -7.56 -4.19
CA THR A 34 -10.24 -8.35 -4.14
C THR A 34 -11.46 -7.42 -4.26
N LYS A 35 -12.67 -7.96 -4.08
CA LYS A 35 -13.90 -7.15 -4.05
C LYS A 35 -13.94 -6.15 -2.88
N GLU A 36 -13.31 -6.50 -1.76
CA GLU A 36 -13.43 -5.75 -0.50
C GLU A 36 -12.14 -5.01 -0.13
N VAL A 37 -10.99 -5.56 -0.49
CA VAL A 37 -9.69 -5.03 -0.05
C VAL A 37 -8.70 -4.81 -1.18
N SER A 38 -7.73 -3.94 -0.90
CA SER A 38 -6.46 -3.91 -1.61
C SER A 38 -5.34 -4.23 -0.63
N GLN A 39 -4.44 -5.11 -1.04
CA GLN A 39 -3.20 -5.41 -0.33
C GLN A 39 -2.02 -4.86 -1.12
N VAL A 40 -1.10 -4.21 -0.43
CA VAL A 40 0.21 -3.84 -0.97
C VAL A 40 1.27 -4.53 -0.12
N ILE A 41 2.15 -5.31 -0.74
CA ILE A 41 3.26 -5.98 -0.07
C ILE A 41 4.58 -5.53 -0.69
N ASN A 42 5.54 -5.15 0.16
CA ASN A 42 6.93 -5.00 -0.21
C ASN A 42 7.65 -6.30 0.17
N LYS A 43 7.95 -7.14 -0.83
CA LYS A 43 8.60 -8.45 -0.67
C LYS A 43 10.05 -8.32 -0.22
N SER A 44 10.73 -7.22 -0.56
CA SER A 44 12.10 -6.95 -0.10
C SER A 44 12.19 -6.76 1.41
N THR A 45 11.17 -6.16 2.03
CA THR A 45 11.15 -5.84 3.47
C THR A 45 10.20 -6.70 4.30
N GLY A 46 9.33 -7.48 3.65
CA GLY A 46 8.26 -8.24 4.30
C GLY A 46 7.10 -7.39 4.84
N LYS A 47 7.11 -6.07 4.62
CA LYS A 47 6.06 -5.15 5.09
C LYS A 47 4.88 -5.17 4.14
N TYR A 48 3.68 -5.05 4.68
CA TYR A 48 2.44 -4.98 3.90
C TYR A 48 1.38 -4.10 4.56
N ILE A 49 0.45 -3.60 3.76
CA ILE A 49 -0.79 -2.95 4.21
C ILE A 49 -1.99 -3.64 3.56
N ILE A 50 -3.11 -3.66 4.27
CA ILE A 50 -4.42 -4.11 3.77
C ILE A 50 -5.44 -3.01 4.06
N VAL A 51 -6.01 -2.45 2.99
CA VAL A 51 -6.94 -1.30 3.07
C VAL A 51 -8.25 -1.62 2.38
N ASN A 52 -9.31 -0.90 2.72
CA ASN A 52 -10.60 -0.96 2.01
C ASN A 52 -10.38 -0.66 0.52
N ARG A 53 -10.98 -1.48 -0.37
CA ARG A 53 -10.70 -1.48 -1.81
C ARG A 53 -10.77 -0.10 -2.45
N ASN A 54 -11.78 0.68 -2.10
CA ASN A 54 -12.10 2.01 -2.61
C ASN A 54 -11.31 3.15 -1.95
N THR A 55 -10.41 2.85 -1.02
CA THR A 55 -9.62 3.85 -0.28
C THR A 55 -8.13 3.84 -0.62
N LEU A 56 -7.67 2.87 -1.43
CA LEU A 56 -6.27 2.80 -1.81
C LEU A 56 -5.89 4.02 -2.67
N LYS A 57 -4.90 4.78 -2.18
CA LYS A 57 -4.23 5.86 -2.89
C LYS A 57 -2.79 5.45 -3.22
N CYS A 58 -2.28 5.97 -4.33
CA CYS A 58 -0.93 5.74 -4.82
C CYS A 58 -0.37 7.09 -5.27
N GLU A 59 0.69 7.56 -4.60
CA GLU A 59 1.28 8.88 -4.84
C GLU A 59 2.79 8.76 -5.00
N PHE A 60 3.34 9.39 -6.04
CA PHE A 60 4.79 9.54 -6.16
C PHE A 60 5.29 10.53 -5.12
N VAL A 61 6.39 10.19 -4.44
CA VAL A 61 7.05 11.05 -3.47
C VAL A 61 8.45 11.40 -3.98
N SER A 62 8.73 12.71 -3.98
CA SER A 62 10.02 13.30 -4.34
C SER A 62 11.05 13.15 -3.22
#